data_AF-A0A3M2E5Q2-F1
#
_entry.id   AF-A0A3M2E5Q2-F1
#
_cell.length_a   1.000
_cell.length_b   1.000
_cell.length_c   1.000
_cell.angle_alpha   90.00
_cell.angle_beta   90.00
_cell.angle_gamma   90.00
#
_symmetry.space_group_name_H-M   'P 1'
#
loop_
_entity.id
_entity.type
_entity.pdbx_description
1 polymer ?
#
loop_
_entity_poly.entity_id
_entity_poly.type
_entity_poly.pdbx_seq_one_letter_code
_entity_poly.pdbx_strand_id
1 'polypeptide(L)'
;MDVPAYAGSRGSAWNAGPGPGSAERPSDTGLIGLGLLMQLSGSLLLALYAANAFAAALAAWSSHGAGAGWLFWAHVGAAVRAVFLRRAGTALVYGAPAGWRRPALQYVAVGALESLWSVVVVRHLPGVSAVAGANAGFVVLGVLATSLAWPAVVAFAVTRPRYRTAPAGRGADGRDAAAVLMTVFGALGLVGAATLMFVAGYAVVAEGWRAAPAGAVVVLAVLCARSWRHVRAGYVGLTHGAYGDAFADWAERYASFGVASSLLVGAGLFAVLGPAGGSGLAPPMMLGFGIAAGYALLAWPLIVRRFLRDRRMDVAVGDGGESSAAHPADGGLAALGWLLVALGVPSLVEQLTALLFDGGQPGALAVTPVFPQAEPAAAGGIVAYLELAASAVQVWAGASLVTASPRRRSAVIWYAVGHLGVAAYLVVRALGSQPLRDVVANASPSTWVAVAAPVLISLVLPLTTLWLAVLRRDDFAAARVVRGAVPPA
;
A
#
# COMPACT_ATOMS: atom_id res chain seq x y z
N MET A 1 -23.91 21.46 54.84
CA MET A 1 -23.84 20.37 53.85
C MET A 1 -22.84 20.85 52.81
N ASP A 2 -21.57 20.60 53.09
CA ASP A 2 -20.46 21.19 52.36
C ASP A 2 -19.87 20.17 51.39
N VAL A 3 -19.89 20.54 50.11
CA VAL A 3 -19.28 19.78 49.02
C VAL A 3 -17.77 20.05 49.05
N PRO A 4 -16.91 19.03 49.13
CA PRO A 4 -15.47 19.27 49.13
C PRO A 4 -15.01 19.69 47.72
N ALA A 5 -14.28 20.79 47.68
CA ALA A 5 -13.65 21.32 46.48
C ALA A 5 -12.57 20.36 45.96
N TYR A 6 -12.74 19.89 44.73
CA TYR A 6 -11.73 19.14 44.00
C TYR A 6 -10.62 20.11 43.55
N ALA A 7 -9.59 20.27 44.37
CA ALA A 7 -8.38 20.99 44.00
C ALA A 7 -7.63 20.18 42.94
N GLY A 8 -7.76 20.61 41.67
CA GLY A 8 -7.06 20.02 40.54
C GLY A 8 -5.55 20.22 40.63
N SER A 9 -4.84 19.25 41.20
CA SER A 9 -3.39 19.16 41.07
C SER A 9 -3.05 18.71 39.64
N ARG A 10 -2.86 19.66 38.73
CA ARG A 10 -2.08 19.47 37.48
C ARG A 10 -0.59 19.33 37.82
N GLY A 11 -0.27 18.38 38.69
CA GLY A 11 1.09 18.04 39.08
C GLY A 11 1.78 17.29 37.95
N SER A 12 2.60 18.01 37.18
CA SER A 12 3.88 17.59 36.59
C SER A 12 4.13 16.09 36.33
N ALA A 13 3.26 15.42 35.57
CA ALA A 13 3.54 14.08 35.03
C ALA A 13 4.75 14.04 34.06
N TRP A 14 5.35 15.18 33.75
CA TRP A 14 6.50 15.30 32.86
C TRP A 14 7.87 15.17 33.54
N ASN A 15 7.92 15.13 34.88
CA ASN A 15 9.18 15.05 35.65
C ASN A 15 9.38 13.74 36.41
N ALA A 16 8.58 12.70 36.15
CA ALA A 16 8.93 11.36 36.58
C ALA A 16 10.13 10.91 35.73
N GLY A 17 11.34 11.03 36.28
CA GLY A 17 12.53 10.39 35.72
C GLY A 17 12.25 8.91 35.45
N PRO A 18 12.97 8.28 34.50
CA PRO A 18 12.76 6.88 34.16
C PRO A 18 12.88 6.04 35.43
N GLY A 19 11.74 5.58 35.94
CA GLY A 19 11.72 4.73 37.12
C GLY A 19 12.55 3.47 36.85
N PRO A 20 13.16 2.86 37.88
CA PRO A 20 14.03 1.69 37.77
C PRO A 20 13.33 0.41 37.25
N GLY A 21 12.10 0.51 36.71
CA GLY A 21 11.34 -0.55 36.06
C GLY A 21 11.13 -0.35 34.55
N SER A 22 11.71 0.67 33.90
CA SER A 22 11.69 0.79 32.44
C SER A 22 12.70 -0.19 31.79
N ALA A 23 12.54 -1.49 32.07
CA ALA A 23 13.21 -2.54 31.33
C ALA A 23 13.04 -2.26 29.84
N GLU A 24 14.16 -2.30 29.10
CA GLU A 24 14.23 -2.09 27.65
C GLU A 24 13.00 -2.68 26.96
N ARG A 25 12.05 -1.82 26.56
CA ARG A 25 10.87 -2.29 25.84
C ARG A 25 11.36 -2.88 24.52
N PRO A 26 11.09 -4.17 24.23
CA PRO A 26 11.55 -4.76 22.99
C PRO A 26 10.96 -3.97 21.83
N SER A 27 11.82 -3.53 20.89
CA SER A 27 11.36 -2.86 19.68
C SER A 27 10.39 -3.78 18.93
N ASP A 28 9.23 -3.27 18.50
CA ASP A 28 8.35 -4.03 17.62
C ASP A 28 9.17 -4.48 16.39
N THR A 29 9.07 -5.75 16.06
CA THR A 29 9.75 -6.32 14.88
C THR A 29 9.04 -5.92 13.59
N GLY A 30 7.88 -5.25 13.69
CA GLY A 30 7.05 -4.83 12.57
C GLY A 30 6.32 -5.98 11.90
N LEU A 31 6.41 -7.20 12.43
CA LEU A 31 5.82 -8.40 11.81
C LEU A 31 4.30 -8.32 11.73
N ILE A 32 3.63 -7.67 12.69
CA ILE A 32 2.19 -7.44 12.65
C ILE A 32 1.85 -6.45 11.54
N GLY A 33 2.61 -5.35 11.42
CA GLY A 33 2.48 -4.40 10.32
C GLY A 33 2.65 -5.08 8.96
N LEU A 34 3.71 -5.89 8.80
CA LEU A 34 3.91 -6.72 7.61
C LEU A 34 2.72 -7.65 7.37
N GLY A 35 2.22 -8.30 8.42
CA GLY A 35 1.07 -9.20 8.32
C GLY A 35 -0.22 -8.50 7.86
N LEU A 36 -0.51 -7.30 8.38
CA LEU A 36 -1.63 -6.47 7.95
C LEU A 36 -1.49 -6.04 6.48
N LEU A 37 -0.28 -5.64 6.06
CA LEU A 37 0.03 -5.32 4.66
C LEU A 37 -0.19 -6.54 3.77
N MET A 38 0.34 -7.71 4.12
CA MET A 38 0.17 -8.93 3.34
C MET A 38 -1.30 -9.38 3.27
N GLN A 39 -2.08 -9.22 4.35
CA GLN A 39 -3.52 -9.49 4.32
C GLN A 39 -4.27 -8.55 3.37
N LEU A 40 -3.97 -7.24 3.45
CA LEU A 40 -4.59 -6.24 2.58
C LEU A 40 -4.20 -6.49 1.12
N SER A 41 -2.90 -6.50 0.81
CA SER A 41 -2.40 -6.72 -0.54
C SER A 41 -2.88 -8.05 -1.11
N GLY A 42 -2.88 -9.13 -0.33
CA GLY A 42 -3.42 -10.43 -0.77
C GLY A 42 -4.92 -10.37 -1.09
N SER A 43 -5.70 -9.55 -0.38
CA SER A 43 -7.13 -9.38 -0.67
C SER A 43 -7.36 -8.51 -1.91
N LEU A 44 -6.63 -7.39 -2.04
CA LEU A 44 -6.72 -6.49 -3.19
C LEU A 44 -6.29 -7.20 -4.49
N LEU A 45 -5.15 -7.89 -4.45
CA LEU A 45 -4.62 -8.65 -5.58
C LEU A 45 -5.54 -9.82 -5.95
N LEU A 46 -6.11 -10.52 -4.96
CA LEU A 46 -7.08 -11.58 -5.25
C LEU A 46 -8.30 -11.03 -6.00
N ALA A 47 -8.85 -9.90 -5.58
CA ALA A 47 -9.98 -9.26 -6.28
C ALA A 47 -9.61 -8.89 -7.72
N LEU A 48 -8.47 -8.22 -7.88
CA LEU A 48 -7.97 -7.78 -9.18
C LEU A 48 -7.72 -8.96 -10.13
N TYR A 49 -6.98 -9.97 -9.68
CA TYR A 49 -6.66 -11.13 -10.50
C TYR A 49 -7.86 -12.03 -10.76
N ALA A 50 -8.82 -12.13 -9.82
CA ALA A 50 -10.07 -12.83 -10.09
C ALA A 50 -10.92 -12.11 -11.16
N ALA A 51 -11.00 -10.78 -11.12
CA ALA A 51 -11.68 -9.99 -12.14
C ALA A 51 -11.02 -10.15 -13.51
N ASN A 52 -9.69 -10.06 -13.56
CA ASN A 52 -8.94 -10.19 -14.81
C ASN A 52 -9.00 -11.62 -15.35
N ALA A 53 -8.98 -12.65 -14.48
CA ALA A 53 -9.21 -14.03 -14.89
C ALA A 53 -10.61 -14.19 -15.48
N PHE A 54 -11.64 -13.65 -14.82
CA PHE A 54 -13.01 -13.69 -15.33
C PHE A 54 -13.14 -12.99 -16.68
N ALA A 55 -12.56 -11.80 -16.84
CA ALA A 55 -12.52 -11.07 -18.10
C ALA A 55 -11.79 -11.85 -19.20
N ALA A 56 -10.63 -12.45 -18.88
CA ALA A 56 -9.88 -13.28 -19.82
C ALA A 56 -10.64 -14.55 -20.23
N ALA A 57 -11.37 -15.18 -19.31
CA ALA A 57 -12.23 -16.33 -19.60
C ALA A 57 -13.36 -15.98 -20.58
N LEU A 58 -14.03 -14.84 -20.35
CA LEU A 58 -15.06 -14.35 -21.27
C LEU A 58 -14.48 -14.05 -22.66
N ALA A 59 -13.33 -13.37 -22.71
CA ALA A 59 -12.64 -13.10 -23.95
C ALA A 59 -12.27 -14.39 -24.70
N ALA A 60 -11.71 -15.39 -24.00
CA ALA A 60 -11.34 -16.68 -24.57
C ALA A 60 -12.55 -17.42 -25.15
N TRP A 61 -13.69 -17.39 -24.45
CA TRP A 61 -14.93 -17.97 -24.94
C TRP A 61 -15.41 -17.27 -26.22
N SER A 62 -15.47 -15.94 -26.24
CA SER A 62 -16.05 -15.21 -27.38
C SER A 62 -15.19 -15.23 -28.65
N SER A 63 -13.87 -15.28 -28.54
CA SER A 63 -12.95 -15.00 -29.65
C SER A 63 -12.14 -16.21 -30.13
N HIS A 64 -12.29 -17.38 -29.50
CA HIS A 64 -11.47 -18.59 -29.76
C HIS A 64 -9.94 -18.35 -29.75
N GLY A 65 -9.47 -17.23 -29.19
CA GLY A 65 -8.06 -16.85 -29.21
C GLY A 65 -7.26 -17.57 -28.13
N ALA A 66 -6.26 -18.37 -28.52
CA ALA A 66 -5.36 -19.08 -27.60
C ALA A 66 -4.68 -18.14 -26.57
N GLY A 67 -4.42 -16.87 -26.95
CA GLY A 67 -3.82 -15.87 -26.06
C GLY A 67 -4.68 -15.51 -24.84
N ALA A 68 -6.00 -15.45 -25.00
CA ALA A 68 -6.90 -15.15 -23.87
C ALA A 68 -6.95 -16.31 -22.86
N GLY A 69 -6.82 -17.56 -23.32
CA GLY A 69 -6.69 -18.73 -22.46
C GLY A 69 -5.41 -18.70 -21.62
N TRP A 70 -4.29 -18.28 -22.20
CA TRP A 70 -3.03 -18.08 -21.45
C TRP A 70 -3.13 -16.97 -20.41
N LEU A 71 -3.75 -15.84 -20.75
CA LEU A 71 -4.02 -14.75 -19.79
C LEU A 71 -4.91 -15.21 -18.62
N PHE A 72 -5.95 -16.00 -18.90
CA PHE A 72 -6.79 -16.60 -17.87
C PHE A 72 -5.94 -17.37 -16.86
N TRP A 73 -5.08 -18.28 -17.33
CA TRP A 73 -4.25 -19.08 -16.43
C TRP A 73 -3.17 -18.28 -15.71
N ALA A 74 -2.62 -17.22 -16.30
CA ALA A 74 -1.73 -16.29 -15.57
C ALA A 74 -2.47 -15.64 -14.39
N HIS A 75 -3.67 -15.11 -14.63
CA HIS A 75 -4.46 -14.47 -13.58
C HIS A 75 -4.95 -15.45 -12.52
N VAL A 76 -5.29 -16.70 -12.88
CA VAL A 76 -5.58 -17.76 -11.91
C VAL A 76 -4.36 -18.06 -11.03
N GLY A 77 -3.17 -18.21 -11.61
CA GLY A 77 -1.93 -18.41 -10.86
C GLY A 77 -1.65 -17.27 -9.88
N ALA A 78 -1.78 -16.03 -10.34
CA ALA A 78 -1.60 -14.83 -9.53
C ALA A 78 -2.66 -14.71 -8.41
N ALA A 79 -3.92 -15.11 -8.67
CA ALA A 79 -4.97 -15.18 -7.66
C ALA A 79 -4.66 -16.23 -6.58
N VAL A 80 -4.17 -17.41 -6.97
CA VAL A 80 -3.71 -18.45 -6.01
C VAL A 80 -2.59 -17.89 -5.14
N ARG A 81 -1.57 -17.27 -5.73
CA ARG A 81 -0.49 -16.61 -4.98
C ARG A 81 -1.02 -15.57 -4.00
N ALA A 82 -2.02 -14.77 -4.38
CA ALA A 82 -2.64 -13.76 -3.52
C ALA A 82 -3.37 -14.38 -2.30
N VAL A 83 -3.99 -15.57 -2.46
CA VAL A 83 -4.55 -16.33 -1.33
C VAL A 83 -3.46 -16.74 -0.33
N PHE A 84 -2.33 -17.25 -0.82
CA PHE A 84 -1.21 -17.62 0.05
C PHE A 84 -0.57 -16.40 0.73
N LEU A 85 -0.48 -15.25 0.03
CA LEU A 85 -0.03 -13.99 0.59
C LEU A 85 -0.94 -13.56 1.76
N ARG A 86 -2.26 -13.61 1.57
CA ARG A 86 -3.24 -13.30 2.62
C ARG A 86 -3.13 -14.26 3.81
N ARG A 87 -2.94 -15.55 3.55
CA ARG A 87 -2.77 -16.59 4.59
C ARG A 87 -1.50 -16.36 5.40
N ALA A 88 -0.39 -16.06 4.75
CA ALA A 88 0.87 -15.72 5.41
C ALA A 88 0.70 -14.47 6.29
N GLY A 89 0.03 -13.43 5.77
CA GLY A 89 -0.29 -12.24 6.56
C GLY A 89 -1.20 -12.54 7.76
N THR A 90 -2.19 -13.43 7.60
CA THR A 90 -3.06 -13.89 8.69
C THR A 90 -2.26 -14.57 9.78
N ALA A 91 -1.33 -15.44 9.41
CA ALA A 91 -0.48 -16.15 10.35
C ALA A 91 0.50 -15.23 11.10
N LEU A 92 0.97 -14.15 10.46
CA LEU A 92 1.81 -13.13 11.09
C LEU A 92 1.05 -12.32 12.14
N VAL A 93 -0.19 -11.94 11.85
CA VAL A 93 -1.01 -11.11 12.76
C VAL A 93 -1.58 -11.93 13.91
N TYR A 94 -2.16 -13.09 13.62
CA TYR A 94 -2.95 -13.87 14.59
C TYR A 94 -2.25 -15.14 15.08
N GLY A 95 -1.06 -15.45 14.55
CA GLY A 95 -0.40 -16.73 14.78
C GLY A 95 -0.98 -17.88 13.93
N ALA A 96 -0.37 -19.05 14.03
CA ALA A 96 -0.86 -20.29 13.44
C ALA A 96 -0.42 -21.48 14.31
N PRO A 97 -1.16 -22.61 14.32
CA PRO A 97 -0.82 -23.77 15.15
C PRO A 97 0.59 -24.31 14.91
N ALA A 98 1.04 -24.32 13.65
CA ALA A 98 2.38 -24.76 13.25
C ALA A 98 3.42 -23.61 13.26
N GLY A 99 3.11 -22.48 13.89
CA GLY A 99 3.88 -21.24 13.82
C GLY A 99 3.67 -20.46 12.52
N TRP A 100 3.92 -19.16 12.59
CA TRP A 100 3.69 -18.21 11.48
C TRP A 100 4.61 -18.42 10.27
N ARG A 101 5.79 -19.03 10.47
CA ARG A 101 6.80 -19.22 9.42
C ARG A 101 6.35 -20.17 8.32
N ARG A 102 5.62 -21.24 8.67
CA ARG A 102 5.20 -22.25 7.69
C ARG A 102 4.28 -21.63 6.61
N PRO A 103 3.23 -20.86 6.94
CA PRO A 103 2.46 -20.11 5.95
C PRO A 103 3.29 -19.12 5.11
N ALA A 104 4.26 -18.43 5.71
CA ALA A 104 5.13 -17.51 4.97
C ALA A 104 6.04 -18.24 3.97
N LEU A 105 6.61 -19.39 4.34
CA LEU A 105 7.39 -20.23 3.42
C LEU A 105 6.53 -20.83 2.31
N GLN A 106 5.29 -21.23 2.62
CA GLN A 106 4.32 -21.66 1.60
C GLN A 106 4.04 -20.54 0.58
N TYR A 107 3.86 -19.30 1.05
CA TYR A 107 3.72 -18.15 0.17
C TYR A 107 4.96 -17.94 -0.71
N VAL A 108 6.18 -18.04 -0.14
CA VAL A 108 7.43 -17.92 -0.91
C VAL A 108 7.51 -18.99 -2.01
N ALA A 109 7.22 -20.25 -1.66
CA ALA A 109 7.26 -21.36 -2.62
C ALA A 109 6.21 -21.20 -3.74
N VAL A 110 4.96 -20.89 -3.39
CA VAL A 110 3.90 -20.63 -4.37
C VAL A 110 4.23 -19.40 -5.23
N GLY A 111 4.79 -18.35 -4.63
CA GLY A 111 5.24 -17.17 -5.34
C GLY A 111 6.33 -17.49 -6.37
N ALA A 112 7.30 -18.34 -6.01
CA ALA A 112 8.33 -18.77 -6.95
C ALA A 112 7.78 -19.61 -8.10
N LEU A 113 6.86 -20.55 -7.81
CA LEU A 113 6.21 -21.36 -8.85
C LEU A 113 5.34 -20.51 -9.78
N GLU A 114 4.58 -19.56 -9.23
CA GLU A 114 3.77 -18.62 -10.01
C GLU A 114 4.65 -17.69 -10.85
N SER A 115 5.77 -17.21 -10.33
CA SER A 115 6.76 -16.44 -11.09
C SER A 115 7.31 -17.22 -12.29
N LEU A 116 7.63 -18.51 -12.12
CA LEU A 116 8.05 -19.38 -13.22
C LEU A 116 6.91 -19.62 -14.21
N TRP A 117 5.68 -19.81 -13.72
CA TRP A 117 4.49 -19.94 -14.56
C TRP A 117 4.24 -18.67 -15.39
N SER A 118 4.36 -17.50 -14.80
CA SER A 118 4.20 -16.21 -15.47
C SER A 118 5.20 -16.04 -16.61
N VAL A 119 6.44 -16.53 -16.47
CA VAL A 119 7.41 -16.60 -17.58
C VAL A 119 6.91 -17.48 -18.73
N VAL A 120 6.37 -18.66 -18.42
CA VAL A 120 5.81 -19.58 -19.43
C VAL A 120 4.64 -18.91 -20.14
N VAL A 121 3.73 -18.29 -19.41
CA VAL A 121 2.58 -17.58 -20.00
C VAL A 121 3.03 -16.46 -20.92
N VAL A 122 3.93 -15.59 -20.46
CA VAL A 122 4.41 -14.44 -21.24
C VAL A 122 5.02 -14.87 -22.57
N ARG A 123 5.73 -16.00 -22.62
CA ARG A 123 6.26 -16.55 -23.89
C ARG A 123 5.19 -17.00 -24.88
N HIS A 124 4.00 -17.37 -24.41
CA HIS A 124 2.90 -17.85 -25.24
C HIS A 124 1.86 -16.75 -25.57
N LEU A 125 2.03 -15.54 -25.03
CA LEU A 125 1.14 -14.43 -25.35
C LEU A 125 1.41 -13.93 -26.78
N PRO A 126 0.38 -13.87 -27.65
CA PRO A 126 0.53 -13.33 -28.99
C PRO A 126 0.95 -11.86 -28.91
N GLY A 127 2.01 -11.51 -29.62
CA GLY A 127 2.60 -10.16 -29.58
C GLY A 127 3.86 -10.06 -28.74
N VAL A 128 4.04 -10.88 -27.68
CA VAL A 128 5.31 -10.86 -26.93
C VAL A 128 6.44 -11.44 -27.77
N SER A 129 6.20 -12.54 -28.48
CA SER A 129 7.20 -13.09 -29.42
C SER A 129 7.52 -12.15 -30.59
N ALA A 130 6.55 -11.33 -31.02
CA ALA A 130 6.72 -10.38 -32.12
C ALA A 130 7.41 -9.08 -31.69
N VAL A 131 7.03 -8.53 -30.52
CA VAL A 131 7.62 -7.31 -29.95
C VAL A 131 8.98 -7.58 -29.36
N ALA A 132 9.16 -8.73 -28.72
CA ALA A 132 10.38 -8.98 -27.98
C ALA A 132 11.55 -9.38 -28.89
N GLY A 133 11.36 -9.93 -30.09
CA GLY A 133 12.44 -10.18 -31.05
C GLY A 133 13.72 -10.75 -30.40
N ALA A 134 14.85 -10.05 -30.56
CA ALA A 134 16.13 -10.39 -29.89
C ALA A 134 16.13 -10.19 -28.36
N ASN A 135 15.22 -9.38 -27.83
CA ASN A 135 15.07 -9.01 -26.41
C ASN A 135 14.10 -9.91 -25.62
N ALA A 136 13.60 -11.01 -26.21
CA ALA A 136 12.69 -11.94 -25.54
C ALA A 136 13.25 -12.52 -24.23
N GLY A 137 14.57 -12.78 -24.18
CA GLY A 137 15.24 -13.21 -22.96
C GLY A 137 15.15 -12.17 -21.84
N PHE A 138 15.27 -10.89 -22.18
CA PHE A 138 15.23 -9.80 -21.21
C PHE A 138 13.83 -9.54 -20.66
N VAL A 139 12.80 -9.57 -21.53
CA VAL A 139 11.39 -9.48 -21.09
C VAL A 139 11.07 -10.57 -20.08
N VAL A 140 11.50 -11.80 -20.37
CA VAL A 140 11.34 -12.95 -19.47
C VAL A 140 12.06 -12.73 -18.13
N LEU A 141 13.31 -12.28 -18.16
CA LEU A 141 14.08 -12.00 -16.94
C LEU A 141 13.44 -10.86 -16.12
N GLY A 142 12.94 -9.82 -16.76
CA GLY A 142 12.26 -8.71 -16.12
C GLY A 142 10.97 -9.12 -15.41
N VAL A 143 10.12 -9.90 -16.09
CA VAL A 143 8.90 -10.47 -15.50
C VAL A 143 9.25 -11.39 -14.33
N LEU A 144 10.25 -12.25 -14.48
CA LEU A 144 10.72 -13.14 -13.41
C LEU A 144 11.22 -12.36 -12.21
N ALA A 145 12.10 -11.38 -12.41
CA ALA A 145 12.68 -10.58 -11.35
C ALA A 145 11.59 -9.80 -10.60
N THR A 146 10.70 -9.12 -11.33
CA THR A 146 9.62 -8.32 -10.74
C THR A 146 8.64 -9.18 -9.95
N SER A 147 8.24 -10.32 -10.51
CA SER A 147 7.32 -11.24 -9.83
C SER A 147 7.96 -11.90 -8.60
N LEU A 148 9.27 -12.17 -8.60
CA LEU A 148 10.01 -12.72 -7.46
C LEU A 148 10.37 -11.69 -6.39
N ALA A 149 10.31 -10.40 -6.70
CA ALA A 149 10.81 -9.32 -5.85
C ALA A 149 10.20 -9.38 -4.43
N TRP A 150 8.87 -9.46 -4.32
CA TRP A 150 8.19 -9.53 -3.03
C TRP A 150 8.36 -10.89 -2.30
N PRO A 151 8.20 -12.06 -2.95
CA PRO A 151 8.54 -13.35 -2.36
C PRO A 151 9.97 -13.40 -1.81
N ALA A 152 10.94 -12.82 -2.51
CA ALA A 152 12.32 -12.73 -2.06
C ALA A 152 12.47 -11.88 -0.79
N VAL A 153 11.78 -10.74 -0.69
CA VAL A 153 11.73 -9.92 0.54
C VAL A 153 11.16 -10.73 1.71
N VAL A 154 10.07 -11.47 1.50
CA VAL A 154 9.48 -12.30 2.54
C VAL A 154 10.41 -13.46 2.93
N ALA A 155 11.05 -14.11 1.95
CA ALA A 155 12.05 -15.16 2.18
C ALA A 155 13.23 -14.65 3.02
N PHE A 156 13.70 -13.44 2.70
CA PHE A 156 14.74 -12.76 3.47
C PHE A 156 14.27 -12.45 4.90
N ALA A 157 13.04 -11.95 5.08
CA ALA A 157 12.48 -11.69 6.39
C ALA A 157 12.40 -12.97 7.24
N VAL A 158 11.88 -14.07 6.70
CA VAL A 158 11.72 -15.32 7.48
C VAL A 158 13.04 -16.04 7.79
N THR A 159 14.11 -15.75 7.05
CA THR A 159 15.43 -16.36 7.27
C THR A 159 16.27 -15.60 8.30
N ARG A 160 15.96 -14.34 8.60
CA ARG A 160 16.75 -13.52 9.51
C ARG A 160 16.50 -13.88 10.99
N PRO A 161 17.56 -14.13 11.80
CA PRO A 161 17.44 -14.52 13.21
C PRO A 161 16.56 -13.59 14.06
N ARG A 162 16.60 -12.28 13.78
CA ARG A 162 15.80 -11.27 14.49
C ARG A 162 14.29 -11.53 14.44
N TYR A 163 13.76 -11.94 13.28
CA TYR A 163 12.33 -12.21 13.14
C TYR A 163 11.98 -13.62 13.59
N ARG A 164 12.94 -14.53 13.51
CA ARG A 164 12.77 -15.94 13.89
C ARG A 164 12.29 -16.11 15.33
N THR A 165 12.86 -15.35 16.26
CA THR A 165 12.54 -15.43 17.70
C THR A 165 11.38 -14.54 18.12
N ALA A 166 10.83 -13.73 17.20
CA ALA A 166 9.74 -12.82 17.52
C ALA A 166 8.44 -13.60 17.79
N PRO A 167 7.77 -13.38 18.94
CA PRO A 167 6.48 -14.00 19.22
C PRO A 167 5.43 -13.43 18.26
N ALA A 168 5.06 -14.20 17.23
CA ALA A 168 3.94 -13.81 16.39
C ALA A 168 2.64 -13.80 17.20
N GLY A 169 1.81 -12.79 16.95
CA GLY A 169 0.48 -12.68 17.53
C GLY A 169 0.38 -12.29 19.01
N ARG A 170 1.42 -12.46 19.85
CA ARG A 170 1.28 -12.36 21.32
C ARG A 170 2.26 -11.44 22.07
N GLY A 171 3.13 -10.68 21.39
CA GLY A 171 4.12 -9.81 22.08
C GLY A 171 3.99 -8.30 21.82
N ALA A 172 3.31 -7.90 20.75
CA ALA A 172 3.02 -6.50 20.44
C ALA A 172 1.55 -6.41 20.01
N ASP A 173 0.77 -5.48 20.55
CA ASP A 173 -0.66 -5.33 20.25
C ASP A 173 -0.87 -4.93 18.78
N GLY A 174 0.10 -4.20 18.19
CA GLY A 174 0.10 -3.81 16.78
C GLY A 174 -0.91 -2.72 16.42
N ARG A 175 -1.58 -2.13 17.42
CA ARG A 175 -2.55 -1.04 17.21
C ARG A 175 -1.91 0.21 16.63
N ASP A 176 -0.67 0.53 17.01
CA ASP A 176 0.09 1.61 16.39
C ASP A 176 0.37 1.35 14.91
N ALA A 177 0.77 0.12 14.57
CA ALA A 177 0.95 -0.28 13.17
C ALA A 177 -0.34 -0.11 12.38
N ALA A 178 -1.48 -0.53 12.93
CA ALA A 178 -2.78 -0.30 12.32
C ALA A 178 -3.10 1.20 12.17
N ALA A 179 -2.86 2.03 13.19
CA ALA A 179 -3.10 3.47 13.15
C ALA A 179 -2.24 4.19 12.08
N VAL A 180 -0.95 3.83 11.98
CA VAL A 180 -0.05 4.32 10.92
C VAL A 180 -0.58 3.94 9.54
N LEU A 181 -0.88 2.66 9.31
CA LEU A 181 -1.39 2.18 8.03
C LEU A 181 -2.75 2.82 7.67
N MET A 182 -3.64 2.97 8.65
CA MET A 182 -4.94 3.62 8.46
C MET A 182 -4.78 5.09 8.04
N THR A 183 -3.81 5.79 8.64
CA THR A 183 -3.52 7.18 8.28
C THR A 183 -3.00 7.28 6.85
N VAL A 184 -2.01 6.45 6.48
CA VAL A 184 -1.39 6.49 5.15
C VAL A 184 -2.38 6.06 4.07
N PHE A 185 -3.08 4.94 4.24
CA PHE A 185 -4.08 4.47 3.27
C PHE A 185 -5.31 5.39 3.20
N GLY A 186 -5.71 5.98 4.33
CA GLY A 186 -6.74 7.00 4.35
C GLY A 186 -6.34 8.22 3.54
N ALA A 187 -5.10 8.70 3.70
CA ALA A 187 -4.60 9.88 2.99
C ALA A 187 -4.51 9.63 1.48
N LEU A 188 -3.98 8.46 1.09
CA LEU A 188 -3.93 8.02 -0.31
C LEU A 188 -5.33 7.95 -0.92
N GLY A 189 -6.27 7.32 -0.20
CA GLY A 189 -7.67 7.23 -0.63
C GLY A 189 -8.37 8.58 -0.69
N LEU A 190 -8.01 9.53 0.18
CA LEU A 190 -8.63 10.86 0.22
C LEU A 190 -8.15 11.70 -0.95
N VAL A 191 -6.83 11.76 -1.20
CA VAL A 191 -6.25 12.48 -2.34
C VAL A 191 -6.71 11.86 -3.65
N GLY A 192 -6.76 10.53 -3.74
CA GLY A 192 -7.29 9.84 -4.91
C GLY A 192 -8.76 10.18 -5.17
N ALA A 193 -9.63 10.04 -4.16
CA ALA A 193 -11.05 10.33 -4.31
C ALA A 193 -11.33 11.82 -4.59
N ALA A 194 -10.61 12.74 -3.92
CA ALA A 194 -10.74 14.18 -4.15
C ALA A 194 -10.31 14.55 -5.58
N THR A 195 -9.23 13.96 -6.07
CA THR A 195 -8.78 14.17 -7.44
C THR A 195 -9.82 13.68 -8.44
N LEU A 196 -10.38 12.47 -8.26
CA LEU A 196 -11.45 11.95 -9.12
C LEU A 196 -12.72 12.79 -9.04
N MET A 197 -13.07 13.30 -7.85
CA MET A 197 -14.21 14.20 -7.66
C MET A 197 -14.01 15.54 -8.39
N PHE A 198 -12.78 16.05 -8.40
CA PHE A 198 -12.41 17.23 -9.18
C PHE A 198 -12.57 16.97 -10.68
N VAL A 199 -12.14 15.79 -11.20
CA VAL A 199 -12.40 15.39 -12.60
C VAL A 199 -13.89 15.40 -12.89
N ALA A 200 -14.67 14.70 -12.08
CA ALA A 200 -16.09 14.52 -12.31
C ALA A 200 -16.83 15.86 -12.25
N GLY A 201 -16.54 16.70 -11.25
CA GLY A 201 -17.13 18.03 -11.13
C GLY A 201 -16.81 18.91 -12.33
N TYR A 202 -15.57 18.85 -12.83
CA TYR A 202 -15.20 19.57 -14.04
C TYR A 202 -15.95 19.06 -15.28
N ALA A 203 -16.00 17.74 -15.49
CA ALA A 203 -16.72 17.15 -16.63
C ALA A 203 -18.20 17.59 -16.63
N VAL A 204 -18.83 17.69 -15.46
CA VAL A 204 -20.20 18.22 -15.31
C VAL A 204 -20.28 19.69 -15.74
N VAL A 205 -19.29 20.52 -15.41
CA VAL A 205 -19.28 21.94 -15.79
C VAL A 205 -19.05 22.11 -17.30
N ALA A 206 -18.14 21.33 -17.88
CA ALA A 206 -17.75 21.46 -19.29
C ALA A 206 -18.75 20.84 -20.27
N GLU A 207 -19.26 19.65 -19.95
CA GLU A 207 -20.09 18.83 -20.86
C GLU A 207 -21.52 18.63 -20.33
N GLY A 208 -21.84 19.23 -19.19
CA GLY A 208 -23.13 19.07 -18.50
C GLY A 208 -23.23 17.78 -17.70
N TRP A 209 -24.34 17.61 -16.98
CA TRP A 209 -24.64 16.44 -16.13
C TRP A 209 -24.69 15.09 -16.88
N ARG A 210 -24.68 15.11 -18.22
CA ARG A 210 -24.61 13.91 -19.04
C ARG A 210 -23.21 13.27 -19.02
N ALA A 211 -22.16 14.05 -18.76
CA ALA A 211 -20.78 13.58 -18.76
C ALA A 211 -20.33 12.94 -17.44
N ALA A 212 -20.97 13.28 -16.32
CA ALA A 212 -20.82 12.52 -15.08
C ALA A 212 -22.22 12.18 -14.53
N PRO A 213 -22.68 10.92 -14.66
CA PRO A 213 -23.98 10.55 -14.12
C PRO A 213 -23.99 10.85 -12.62
N ALA A 214 -25.11 11.36 -12.09
CA ALA A 214 -25.24 11.72 -10.69
C ALA A 214 -24.78 10.61 -9.72
N GLY A 215 -24.95 9.34 -10.13
CA GLY A 215 -24.42 8.17 -9.42
C GLY A 215 -22.89 8.17 -9.24
N ALA A 216 -22.10 8.62 -10.22
CA ALA A 216 -20.65 8.73 -10.11
C ALA A 216 -20.23 9.79 -9.07
N VAL A 217 -20.90 10.94 -9.06
CA VAL A 217 -20.65 12.00 -8.07
C VAL A 217 -20.96 11.51 -6.66
N VAL A 218 -22.09 10.80 -6.47
CA VAL A 218 -22.45 10.20 -5.18
C VAL A 218 -21.43 9.15 -4.74
N VAL A 219 -20.99 8.27 -5.65
CA VAL A 219 -19.94 7.27 -5.39
C VAL A 219 -18.64 7.94 -4.91
N LEU A 220 -18.21 9.00 -5.60
CA LEU A 220 -17.00 9.74 -5.24
C LEU A 220 -17.14 10.47 -3.90
N ALA A 221 -18.30 11.07 -3.62
CA ALA A 221 -18.58 11.70 -2.33
C ALA A 221 -18.54 10.68 -1.17
N VAL A 222 -19.11 9.49 -1.39
CA VAL A 222 -19.05 8.38 -0.41
C VAL A 222 -17.61 7.91 -0.19
N LEU A 223 -16.80 7.81 -1.25
CA LEU A 223 -15.38 7.47 -1.16
C LEU A 223 -14.58 8.55 -0.39
N CYS A 224 -14.83 9.84 -0.64
CA CYS A 224 -14.24 10.94 0.12
C CYS A 224 -14.59 10.85 1.61
N ALA A 225 -15.87 10.68 1.95
CA ALA A 225 -16.33 10.55 3.34
C ALA A 225 -15.69 9.34 4.03
N ARG A 226 -15.56 8.23 3.31
CA ARG A 226 -14.91 7.00 3.78
C ARG A 226 -13.43 7.22 4.06
N SER A 227 -12.71 7.81 3.11
CA SER A 227 -11.27 8.08 3.24
C SER A 227 -10.99 9.08 4.36
N TRP A 228 -11.84 10.10 4.54
CA TRP A 228 -11.73 11.01 5.67
C TRP A 228 -11.90 10.31 7.03
N ARG A 229 -12.94 9.46 7.19
CA ARG A 229 -13.11 8.67 8.41
C ARG A 229 -11.94 7.72 8.66
N HIS A 230 -11.36 7.20 7.58
CA HIS A 230 -10.18 6.34 7.62
C HIS A 230 -8.95 7.08 8.19
N VAL A 231 -8.63 8.25 7.64
CA VAL A 231 -7.55 9.13 8.14
C VAL A 231 -7.82 9.50 9.59
N ARG A 232 -9.04 9.91 9.91
CA ARG A 232 -9.41 10.35 11.26
C ARG A 232 -9.21 9.24 12.30
N ALA A 233 -9.61 8.02 12.01
CA ALA A 233 -9.39 6.88 12.89
C ALA A 233 -7.88 6.62 13.12
N GLY A 234 -7.09 6.63 12.05
CA GLY A 234 -5.62 6.51 12.16
C GLY A 234 -4.99 7.64 12.99
N TYR A 235 -5.35 8.89 12.68
CA TYR A 235 -4.86 10.08 13.39
C TYR A 235 -5.19 10.07 14.88
N VAL A 236 -6.42 9.67 15.26
CA VAL A 236 -6.80 9.53 16.67
C VAL A 236 -5.92 8.49 17.36
N GLY A 237 -5.67 7.34 16.74
CA GLY A 237 -4.76 6.32 17.28
C GLY A 237 -3.33 6.83 17.46
N LEU A 238 -2.84 7.68 16.54
CA LEU A 238 -1.50 8.24 16.63
C LEU A 238 -1.35 9.33 17.70
N THR A 239 -2.41 10.08 18.00
CA THR A 239 -2.35 11.28 18.87
C THR A 239 -2.84 11.03 20.30
N HIS A 240 -3.87 10.20 20.47
CA HIS A 240 -4.47 9.89 21.77
C HIS A 240 -4.00 8.53 22.30
N GLY A 241 -3.06 7.89 21.61
CA GLY A 241 -2.58 6.54 21.89
C GLY A 241 -3.49 5.47 21.30
N ALA A 242 -2.88 4.49 20.63
CA ALA A 242 -3.62 3.41 19.97
C ALA A 242 -4.25 2.41 20.96
N TYR A 243 -3.95 2.54 22.25
CA TYR A 243 -4.49 1.73 23.33
C TYR A 243 -5.76 2.30 23.96
N GLY A 244 -6.08 3.57 23.72
CA GLY A 244 -7.28 4.20 24.25
C GLY A 244 -8.56 3.75 23.55
N ASP A 245 -9.68 3.74 24.28
CA ASP A 245 -11.01 3.41 23.75
C ASP A 245 -11.40 4.27 22.54
N ALA A 246 -10.94 5.53 22.53
CA ALA A 246 -11.17 6.46 21.43
C ALA A 246 -10.70 5.91 20.07
N PHE A 247 -9.50 5.30 19.99
CA PHE A 247 -9.02 4.72 18.73
C PHE A 247 -9.92 3.58 18.27
N ALA A 248 -10.25 2.67 19.19
CA ALA A 248 -11.05 1.50 18.90
C ALA A 248 -12.46 1.90 18.44
N ASP A 249 -13.08 2.88 19.09
CA ASP A 249 -14.39 3.44 18.71
C ASP A 249 -14.36 4.08 17.32
N TRP A 250 -13.36 4.91 17.03
CA TRP A 250 -13.23 5.55 15.71
C TRP A 250 -12.99 4.53 14.61
N ALA A 251 -12.16 3.53 14.88
CA ALA A 251 -11.85 2.49 13.91
C ALA A 251 -13.03 1.53 13.69
N GLU A 252 -13.86 1.27 14.70
CA GLU A 252 -15.12 0.52 14.57
C GLU A 252 -16.18 1.29 13.77
N ARG A 253 -16.33 2.60 14.03
CA ARG A 253 -17.20 3.48 13.22
C ARG A 253 -16.73 3.54 11.77
N TYR A 254 -15.41 3.64 11.55
CA TYR A 254 -14.81 3.55 10.23
C TYR A 254 -15.14 2.22 9.57
N ALA A 255 -14.93 1.09 10.26
CA ALA A 255 -15.12 -0.24 9.67
C ALA A 255 -16.59 -0.48 9.29
N SER A 256 -17.54 -0.10 10.15
CA SER A 256 -18.97 -0.24 9.90
C SER A 256 -19.41 0.61 8.69
N PHE A 257 -18.99 1.87 8.63
CA PHE A 257 -19.24 2.71 7.46
C PHE A 257 -18.51 2.20 6.21
N GLY A 258 -17.30 1.68 6.38
CA GLY A 258 -16.50 1.08 5.33
C GLY A 258 -17.23 -0.08 4.67
N VAL A 259 -17.84 -0.98 5.44
CA VAL A 259 -18.63 -2.09 4.88
C VAL A 259 -19.81 -1.57 4.07
N ALA A 260 -20.62 -0.66 4.63
CA ALA A 260 -21.78 -0.11 3.93
C ALA A 260 -21.39 0.65 2.65
N SER A 261 -20.37 1.52 2.75
CA SER A 261 -19.86 2.29 1.60
C SER A 261 -19.28 1.41 0.51
N SER A 262 -18.58 0.32 0.82
CA SER A 262 -18.05 -0.59 -0.21
C SER A 262 -19.16 -1.23 -1.05
N LEU A 263 -20.27 -1.63 -0.41
CA LEU A 263 -21.42 -2.21 -1.11
C LEU A 263 -22.08 -1.17 -2.01
N LEU A 264 -22.29 0.05 -1.50
CA LEU A 264 -22.85 1.16 -2.27
C LEU A 264 -21.96 1.54 -3.45
N VAL A 265 -20.64 1.62 -3.25
CA VAL A 265 -19.69 1.95 -4.31
C VAL A 265 -19.61 0.83 -5.36
N GLY A 266 -19.57 -0.44 -4.94
CA GLY A 266 -19.58 -1.56 -5.88
C GLY A 266 -20.84 -1.59 -6.75
N ALA A 267 -22.00 -1.41 -6.13
CA ALA A 267 -23.28 -1.31 -6.85
C ALA A 267 -23.35 -0.06 -7.74
N GLY A 268 -22.86 1.08 -7.24
CA GLY A 268 -22.82 2.34 -7.99
C GLY A 268 -21.90 2.28 -9.21
N LEU A 269 -20.72 1.66 -9.08
CA LEU A 269 -19.80 1.43 -10.20
C LEU A 269 -20.45 0.52 -11.26
N PHE A 270 -21.13 -0.55 -10.84
CA PHE A 270 -21.88 -1.39 -11.77
C PHE A 270 -23.00 -0.61 -12.48
N ALA A 271 -23.77 0.19 -11.75
CA ALA A 271 -24.86 0.98 -12.31
C ALA A 271 -24.37 2.08 -13.27
N VAL A 272 -23.20 2.68 -13.01
CA VAL A 272 -22.61 3.72 -13.85
C VAL A 272 -21.96 3.12 -15.10
N LEU A 273 -21.22 2.01 -14.95
CA LEU A 273 -20.42 1.43 -16.04
C LEU A 273 -21.21 0.42 -16.89
N GLY A 274 -22.24 -0.21 -16.33
CA GLY A 274 -23.05 -1.23 -17.00
C GLY A 274 -23.73 -0.72 -18.28
N PRO A 275 -24.44 0.41 -18.26
CA PRO A 275 -25.09 0.97 -19.45
C PRO A 275 -24.11 1.47 -20.52
N ALA A 276 -22.88 1.85 -20.12
CA ALA A 276 -21.86 2.35 -21.03
C ALA A 276 -21.17 1.24 -21.86
N GLY A 277 -21.38 -0.03 -21.52
CA GLY A 277 -20.67 -1.16 -22.12
C GLY A 277 -21.01 -1.49 -23.58
N GLY A 278 -22.10 -0.98 -24.15
CA GLY A 278 -22.56 -1.43 -25.47
C GLY A 278 -23.03 -2.90 -25.48
N SER A 279 -23.41 -3.42 -26.64
CA SER A 279 -23.85 -4.82 -26.81
C SER A 279 -22.67 -5.80 -26.79
N GLY A 280 -22.77 -6.91 -26.06
CA GLY A 280 -21.78 -8.00 -26.08
C GLY A 280 -21.26 -8.40 -24.69
N LEU A 281 -19.93 -8.58 -24.56
CA LEU A 281 -19.25 -9.02 -23.33
C LEU A 281 -19.05 -7.91 -22.28
N ALA A 282 -19.30 -6.65 -22.62
CA ALA A 282 -19.02 -5.57 -21.69
C ALA A 282 -19.88 -5.60 -20.41
N PRO A 283 -21.21 -5.89 -20.44
CA PRO A 283 -22.00 -5.98 -19.21
C PRO A 283 -21.49 -7.02 -18.19
N PRO A 284 -21.18 -8.28 -18.57
CA PRO A 284 -20.62 -9.23 -17.61
C PRO A 284 -19.21 -8.82 -17.14
N MET A 285 -18.37 -8.23 -18.00
CA MET A 285 -17.07 -7.69 -17.57
C MET A 285 -17.22 -6.59 -16.52
N MET A 286 -18.13 -5.64 -16.74
CA MET A 286 -18.40 -4.55 -15.78
C MET A 286 -18.97 -5.08 -14.47
N LEU A 287 -19.79 -6.14 -14.50
CA LEU A 287 -20.24 -6.84 -13.30
C LEU A 287 -19.05 -7.43 -12.53
N GLY A 288 -18.15 -8.14 -13.22
CA GLY A 288 -16.95 -8.73 -12.62
C GLY A 288 -16.06 -7.67 -11.97
N PHE A 289 -15.80 -6.55 -12.66
CA PHE A 289 -15.05 -5.41 -12.11
C PHE A 289 -15.76 -4.73 -10.94
N GLY A 290 -17.08 -4.56 -10.99
CA GLY A 290 -17.87 -3.99 -9.90
C GLY A 290 -17.81 -4.85 -8.63
N ILE A 291 -17.96 -6.17 -8.76
CA ILE A 291 -17.82 -7.12 -7.66
C ILE A 291 -16.40 -7.08 -7.08
N ALA A 292 -15.37 -7.07 -7.94
CA ALA A 292 -13.99 -7.03 -7.50
C ALA A 292 -13.62 -5.71 -6.82
N ALA A 293 -14.08 -4.58 -7.34
CA ALA A 293 -13.92 -3.27 -6.70
C ALA A 293 -14.63 -3.22 -5.34
N GLY A 294 -15.87 -3.73 -5.27
CA GLY A 294 -16.60 -3.87 -4.01
C GLY A 294 -15.85 -4.71 -2.98
N TYR A 295 -15.33 -5.88 -3.38
CA TYR A 295 -14.51 -6.74 -2.53
C TYR A 295 -13.21 -6.07 -2.08
N ALA A 296 -12.49 -5.42 -3.01
CA ALA A 296 -11.26 -4.69 -2.70
C ALA A 296 -11.49 -3.58 -1.66
N LEU A 297 -12.60 -2.84 -1.81
CA LEU A 297 -13.01 -1.86 -0.83
C LEU A 297 -13.45 -2.52 0.48
N LEU A 298 -14.10 -3.69 0.49
CA LEU A 298 -14.47 -4.39 1.72
C LEU A 298 -13.27 -4.91 2.52
N ALA A 299 -12.16 -5.24 1.86
CA ALA A 299 -11.02 -5.91 2.48
C ALA A 299 -10.50 -5.19 3.72
N TRP A 300 -10.16 -3.91 3.62
CA TRP A 300 -9.55 -3.18 4.74
C TRP A 300 -10.48 -2.97 5.95
N PRO A 301 -11.73 -2.49 5.80
CA PRO A 301 -12.69 -2.41 6.90
C PRO A 301 -12.86 -3.73 7.66
N LEU A 302 -12.92 -4.87 6.94
CA LEU A 302 -13.06 -6.18 7.55
C LEU A 302 -11.79 -6.62 8.29
N ILE A 303 -10.61 -6.35 7.71
CA ILE A 303 -9.31 -6.60 8.36
C ILE A 303 -9.21 -5.79 9.65
N VAL A 304 -9.50 -4.48 9.62
CA VAL A 304 -9.46 -3.61 10.80
C VAL A 304 -10.46 -4.08 11.87
N ARG A 305 -11.71 -4.38 11.48
CA ARG A 305 -12.73 -4.85 12.42
C ARG A 305 -12.32 -6.14 13.12
N ARG A 306 -11.83 -7.12 12.35
CA ARG A 306 -11.34 -8.39 12.90
C ARG A 306 -10.16 -8.15 13.83
N PHE A 307 -9.18 -7.37 13.37
CA PHE A 307 -7.97 -7.07 14.13
C PHE A 307 -8.30 -6.46 15.50
N LEU A 308 -9.15 -5.43 15.54
CA LEU A 308 -9.54 -4.77 16.79
C LEU A 308 -10.34 -5.69 17.71
N ARG A 309 -11.25 -6.50 17.14
CA ARG A 309 -12.04 -7.45 17.93
C ARG A 309 -11.13 -8.47 18.61
N ASP A 310 -10.19 -9.07 17.87
CA ASP A 310 -9.27 -10.06 18.41
C ASP A 310 -8.41 -9.42 19.52
N ARG A 311 -7.93 -8.18 19.33
CA ARG A 311 -7.15 -7.46 20.35
C ARG A 311 -7.94 -7.06 21.60
N ARG A 312 -9.23 -6.73 21.46
CA ARG A 312 -10.10 -6.48 22.63
C ARG A 312 -10.31 -7.76 23.44
N MET A 313 -10.46 -8.90 22.77
CA MET A 313 -10.63 -10.20 23.44
C MET A 313 -9.35 -10.65 24.15
N ASP A 314 -8.18 -10.44 23.54
CA ASP A 314 -6.88 -10.72 24.19
C ASP A 314 -6.74 -9.95 25.53
N VAL A 315 -7.18 -8.69 25.57
CA VAL A 315 -7.19 -7.86 26.79
C VAL A 315 -8.21 -8.35 27.82
N ALA A 316 -9.39 -8.81 27.38
CA ALA A 316 -10.45 -9.27 28.29
C ALA A 316 -10.14 -10.64 28.92
N VAL A 317 -9.35 -11.50 28.25
CA VAL A 317 -9.01 -12.86 28.69
C VAL A 317 -7.69 -12.92 29.46
N GLY A 318 -6.76 -11.98 29.22
CA GLY A 318 -5.56 -11.85 30.06
C GLY A 318 -5.94 -11.35 31.45
N ASP A 319 -5.64 -12.12 32.50
CA ASP A 319 -5.98 -11.86 33.91
C ASP A 319 -5.52 -10.48 34.42
N GLY A 320 -6.21 -9.38 34.09
CA GLY A 320 -6.18 -8.05 34.73
C GLY A 320 -4.82 -7.37 34.98
N GLY A 321 -3.72 -8.04 34.69
CA GLY A 321 -2.37 -7.64 34.98
C GLY A 321 -1.90 -6.74 33.85
N GLU A 322 -1.21 -5.68 34.24
CA GLU A 322 -0.55 -4.68 33.38
C GLU A 322 0.44 -5.28 32.36
N SER A 323 0.53 -6.61 32.25
CA SER A 323 1.53 -7.40 31.55
C SER A 323 1.53 -7.33 30.02
N SER A 324 0.74 -6.48 29.33
CA SER A 324 0.83 -6.49 27.85
C SER A 324 0.49 -5.19 27.09
N ALA A 325 0.28 -4.06 27.78
CA ALA A 325 -0.03 -2.76 27.15
C ALA A 325 1.21 -1.86 26.96
N ALA A 326 2.42 -2.45 26.88
CA ALA A 326 3.62 -1.65 26.64
C ALA A 326 3.60 -1.11 25.20
N HIS A 327 3.48 0.21 25.08
CA HIS A 327 3.62 0.93 23.81
C HIS A 327 4.96 0.55 23.17
N PRO A 328 4.98 -0.01 21.95
CA PRO A 328 6.22 -0.37 21.29
C PRO A 328 7.08 0.88 21.10
N ALA A 329 8.38 0.76 21.35
CA ALA A 329 9.31 1.89 21.35
C ALA A 329 9.42 2.61 19.98
N ASP A 330 8.91 2.02 18.91
CA ASP A 330 8.94 2.57 17.55
C ASP A 330 7.59 3.19 17.12
N GLY A 331 6.53 3.11 17.94
CA GLY A 331 5.24 3.74 17.66
C GLY A 331 4.60 3.32 16.33
N GLY A 332 4.85 2.09 15.88
CA GLY A 332 4.32 1.55 14.62
C GLY A 332 5.11 1.95 13.36
N LEU A 333 6.25 2.64 13.50
CA LEU A 333 7.09 3.06 12.38
C LEU A 333 7.66 1.87 11.58
N ALA A 334 7.84 0.69 12.18
CA ALA A 334 8.24 -0.50 11.43
C ALA A 334 7.18 -0.92 10.39
N ALA A 335 5.89 -0.67 10.64
CA ALA A 335 4.82 -0.94 9.65
C ALA A 335 4.93 -0.03 8.42
N LEU A 336 5.23 1.25 8.65
CA LEU A 336 5.56 2.18 7.57
C LEU A 336 6.81 1.71 6.81
N GLY A 337 7.82 1.23 7.53
CA GLY A 337 9.02 0.67 6.93
C GLY A 337 8.71 -0.50 5.98
N TRP A 338 7.87 -1.44 6.41
CA TRP A 338 7.42 -2.55 5.56
C TRP A 338 6.61 -2.07 4.35
N LEU A 339 5.78 -1.04 4.49
CA LEU A 339 5.06 -0.44 3.37
C LEU A 339 6.03 0.17 2.33
N LEU A 340 7.04 0.92 2.79
CA LEU A 340 8.05 1.49 1.90
C LEU A 340 8.84 0.41 1.17
N VAL A 341 9.21 -0.69 1.83
CA VAL A 341 9.87 -1.84 1.18
C VAL A 341 8.93 -2.53 0.18
N ALA A 342 7.66 -2.74 0.55
CA ALA A 342 6.67 -3.41 -0.31
C ALA A 342 6.42 -2.66 -1.63
N LEU A 343 6.49 -1.34 -1.59
CA LEU A 343 6.35 -0.49 -2.77
C LEU A 343 7.70 -0.29 -3.49
N GLY A 344 8.78 -0.12 -2.74
CA GLY A 344 10.08 0.28 -3.30
C GLY A 344 10.83 -0.85 -3.97
N VAL A 345 10.72 -2.09 -3.47
CA VAL A 345 11.45 -3.23 -4.04
C VAL A 345 10.95 -3.59 -5.45
N PRO A 346 9.63 -3.74 -5.70
CA PRO A 346 9.12 -3.94 -7.05
C PRO A 346 9.51 -2.81 -8.00
N SER A 347 9.35 -1.54 -7.59
CA SER A 347 9.73 -0.38 -8.42
C SER A 347 11.23 -0.33 -8.73
N LEU A 348 12.08 -0.66 -7.76
CA LEU A 348 13.53 -0.74 -7.96
C LEU A 348 13.90 -1.83 -8.99
N VAL A 349 13.26 -3.00 -8.90
CA VAL A 349 13.51 -4.11 -9.83
C VAL A 349 13.00 -3.77 -11.23
N GLU A 350 11.84 -3.14 -11.34
CA GLU A 350 11.28 -2.68 -12.62
C GLU A 350 12.18 -1.65 -13.30
N GLN A 351 12.63 -0.62 -12.56
CA GLN A 351 13.53 0.42 -13.09
C GLN A 351 14.90 -0.13 -13.46
N LEU A 352 15.44 -1.06 -12.65
CA LEU A 352 16.71 -1.73 -12.96
C LEU A 352 16.57 -2.57 -14.23
N THR A 353 15.46 -3.29 -14.38
CA THR A 353 15.15 -4.08 -15.57
C THR A 353 15.06 -3.18 -16.81
N ALA A 354 14.33 -2.06 -16.71
CA ALA A 354 14.22 -1.10 -17.81
C ALA A 354 15.60 -0.53 -18.22
N LEU A 355 16.43 -0.14 -17.25
CA LEU A 355 17.77 0.38 -17.52
C LEU A 355 18.72 -0.65 -18.14
N LEU A 356 18.71 -1.88 -17.65
CA LEU A 356 19.63 -2.93 -18.11
C LEU A 356 19.29 -3.45 -19.51
N PHE A 357 18.02 -3.41 -19.90
CA PHE A 357 17.56 -4.19 -21.05
C PHE A 357 16.94 -3.37 -22.17
N ASP A 358 16.51 -2.14 -21.89
CA ASP A 358 15.82 -1.28 -22.85
C ASP A 358 16.69 -0.07 -23.26
N GLY A 359 17.98 -0.08 -22.90
CA GLY A 359 18.92 1.00 -23.20
C GLY A 359 18.52 2.36 -22.62
N GLY A 360 17.68 2.37 -21.58
CA GLY A 360 17.11 3.58 -20.99
C GLY A 360 15.88 4.15 -21.71
N GLN A 361 15.36 3.45 -22.73
CA GLN A 361 14.01 3.70 -23.27
C GLN A 361 13.00 3.02 -22.34
N PRO A 362 12.01 3.70 -21.76
CA PRO A 362 11.00 3.04 -20.95
C PRO A 362 9.90 2.46 -21.87
N GLY A 363 10.15 1.32 -22.54
CA GLY A 363 9.39 0.96 -23.73
C GLY A 363 9.12 -0.54 -23.95
N ALA A 364 8.44 -1.23 -23.03
CA ALA A 364 7.55 -2.37 -23.36
C ALA A 364 6.78 -2.93 -22.15
N LEU A 365 7.37 -2.86 -20.95
CA LEU A 365 6.82 -3.51 -19.75
C LEU A 365 6.29 -2.54 -18.69
N ALA A 366 6.45 -1.23 -18.87
CA ALA A 366 5.91 -0.23 -17.96
C ALA A 366 4.37 -0.24 -18.05
N VAL A 367 3.74 -0.95 -17.12
CA VAL A 367 2.29 -0.87 -16.92
C VAL A 367 2.03 0.53 -16.39
N THR A 368 1.51 1.38 -17.26
CA THR A 368 1.20 2.81 -17.07
C THR A 368 2.41 3.74 -16.94
N PRO A 369 2.89 4.35 -18.04
CA PRO A 369 3.59 5.61 -17.90
C PRO A 369 2.58 6.67 -17.43
N VAL A 370 2.88 7.32 -16.31
CA VAL A 370 2.09 8.44 -15.74
C VAL A 370 1.97 9.62 -16.73
N PHE A 371 2.89 9.69 -17.70
CA PHE A 371 2.89 10.67 -18.77
C PHE A 371 2.96 9.97 -20.12
N PRO A 372 2.20 10.39 -21.14
CA PRO A 372 2.37 9.87 -22.49
C PRO A 372 3.83 10.05 -22.94
N GLN A 373 4.45 8.95 -23.36
CA GLN A 373 5.85 8.80 -23.78
C GLN A 373 6.11 9.52 -25.10
N ALA A 374 6.08 10.85 -25.07
CA ALA A 374 6.32 11.69 -26.25
C ALA A 374 7.70 12.37 -26.22
N GLU A 375 8.71 11.76 -25.59
CA GLU A 375 10.07 12.32 -25.54
C GLU A 375 11.12 11.50 -26.30
N PRO A 376 12.12 12.18 -26.89
CA PRO A 376 13.22 11.54 -27.61
C PRO A 376 14.16 10.76 -26.68
N ALA A 377 14.66 9.64 -27.19
CA ALA A 377 15.61 8.69 -26.61
C ALA A 377 16.69 9.26 -25.66
N ALA A 378 17.24 10.44 -25.99
CA ALA A 378 18.38 11.03 -25.29
C ALA A 378 18.06 11.57 -23.89
N ALA A 379 16.78 11.90 -23.62
CA ALA A 379 16.38 12.50 -22.35
C ALA A 379 15.87 11.45 -21.33
N GLY A 380 15.54 10.23 -21.78
CA GLY A 380 15.01 9.15 -20.93
C GLY A 380 15.99 8.65 -19.87
N GLY A 381 17.30 8.71 -20.15
CA GLY A 381 18.34 8.18 -19.26
C GLY A 381 18.34 8.81 -17.87
N ILE A 382 18.36 10.15 -17.76
CA ILE A 382 18.43 10.83 -16.45
C ILE A 382 17.18 10.59 -15.60
N VAL A 383 15.99 10.49 -16.20
CA VAL A 383 14.74 10.19 -15.47
C VAL A 383 14.82 8.79 -14.88
N ALA A 384 15.22 7.81 -15.68
CA ALA A 384 15.34 6.43 -15.24
C ALA A 384 16.35 6.29 -14.08
N TYR A 385 17.50 6.99 -14.13
CA TYR A 385 18.46 7.02 -13.01
C TYR A 385 17.90 7.70 -11.75
N LEU A 386 17.17 8.81 -11.90
CA LEU A 386 16.54 9.51 -10.78
C LEU A 386 15.46 8.65 -10.12
N GLU A 387 14.63 7.98 -10.90
CA GLU A 387 13.63 7.05 -10.41
C GLU A 387 14.27 5.86 -9.71
N LEU A 388 15.32 5.26 -10.30
CA LEU A 388 16.12 4.19 -9.68
C LEU A 388 16.67 4.64 -8.32
N ALA A 389 17.26 5.83 -8.26
CA ALA A 389 17.77 6.40 -7.02
C ALA A 389 16.65 6.64 -6.00
N ALA A 390 15.49 7.14 -6.42
CA ALA A 390 14.34 7.36 -5.54
C ALA A 390 13.82 6.04 -4.95
N SER A 391 13.73 4.98 -5.76
CA SER A 391 13.36 3.63 -5.31
C SER A 391 14.40 3.04 -4.37
N ALA A 392 15.70 3.20 -4.66
CA ALA A 392 16.77 2.73 -3.79
C ALA A 392 16.74 3.43 -2.42
N VAL A 393 16.55 4.76 -2.39
CA VAL A 393 16.41 5.53 -1.15
C VAL A 393 15.13 5.11 -0.40
N GLN A 394 14.04 4.82 -1.10
CA GLN A 394 12.81 4.30 -0.49
C GLN A 394 13.03 2.94 0.20
N VAL A 395 13.69 2.00 -0.48
CA VAL A 395 14.03 0.69 0.11
C VAL A 395 14.95 0.87 1.31
N TRP A 396 15.95 1.76 1.22
CA TRP A 396 16.85 2.06 2.33
C TRP A 396 16.14 2.67 3.53
N ALA A 397 15.23 3.63 3.32
CA ALA A 397 14.41 4.22 4.37
C ALA A 397 13.50 3.18 5.01
N GLY A 398 12.84 2.36 4.20
CA GLY A 398 12.02 1.24 4.67
C GLY A 398 12.80 0.26 5.54
N ALA A 399 13.95 -0.22 5.06
CA ALA A 399 14.83 -1.10 5.82
C ALA A 399 15.34 -0.46 7.13
N SER A 400 15.65 0.84 7.09
CA SER A 400 16.10 1.58 8.28
C SER A 400 15.00 1.70 9.35
N LEU A 401 13.74 1.89 8.94
CA LEU A 401 12.59 1.91 9.84
C LEU A 401 12.33 0.52 10.43
N VAL A 402 12.26 -0.53 9.60
CA VAL A 402 12.02 -1.91 10.03
C VAL A 402 13.09 -2.40 11.02
N THR A 403 14.35 -2.05 10.79
CA THR A 403 15.46 -2.47 11.67
C THR A 403 15.64 -1.59 12.91
N ALA A 404 14.83 -0.53 13.06
CA ALA A 404 14.98 0.50 14.07
C ALA A 404 16.40 1.11 14.11
N SER A 405 17.02 1.27 12.93
CA SER A 405 18.38 1.81 12.78
C SER A 405 18.50 3.21 13.41
N PRO A 406 19.66 3.60 13.98
CA PRO A 406 19.89 4.98 14.45
C PRO A 406 19.79 6.01 13.32
N ARG A 407 19.96 5.59 12.07
CA ARG A 407 19.85 6.43 10.87
C ARG A 407 18.41 6.57 10.36
N ARG A 408 17.41 5.96 11.00
CA ARG A 408 16.04 5.94 10.48
C ARG A 408 15.44 7.34 10.24
N ARG A 409 15.75 8.33 11.08
CA ARG A 409 15.26 9.70 10.91
C ARG A 409 15.86 10.36 9.67
N SER A 410 17.18 10.27 9.50
CA SER A 410 17.82 10.82 8.30
C SER A 410 17.37 10.08 7.05
N ALA A 411 17.18 8.76 7.13
CA ALA A 411 16.70 7.97 6.00
C ALA A 411 15.30 8.38 5.53
N VAL A 412 14.37 8.63 6.46
CA VAL A 412 13.03 9.14 6.12
C VAL A 412 13.09 10.54 5.50
N ILE A 413 13.93 11.43 6.03
CA ILE A 413 14.09 12.78 5.48
C ILE A 413 14.62 12.71 4.05
N TRP A 414 15.67 11.91 3.81
CA TRP A 414 16.23 11.71 2.47
C TRP A 414 15.24 11.06 1.50
N TYR A 415 14.44 10.10 1.97
CA TYR A 415 13.35 9.54 1.18
C TYR A 415 12.32 10.61 0.78
N ALA A 416 11.82 11.38 1.74
CA ALA A 416 10.82 12.40 1.47
C ALA A 416 11.36 13.49 0.53
N VAL A 417 12.53 14.05 0.84
CA VAL A 417 13.17 15.10 0.03
C VAL A 417 13.54 14.58 -1.36
N GLY A 418 14.09 13.37 -1.45
CA GLY A 418 14.44 12.75 -2.73
C GLY A 418 13.24 12.56 -3.63
N HIS A 419 12.15 11.98 -3.12
CA HIS A 419 10.92 11.80 -3.91
C HIS A 419 10.24 13.12 -4.26
N LEU A 420 10.21 14.09 -3.33
CA LEU A 420 9.69 15.43 -3.62
C LEU A 420 10.52 16.13 -4.71
N GLY A 421 11.85 16.02 -4.64
CA GLY A 421 12.76 16.57 -5.64
C GLY A 421 12.61 15.92 -7.02
N VAL A 422 12.47 14.59 -7.07
CA VAL A 422 12.22 13.86 -8.32
C VAL A 422 10.85 14.23 -8.90
N ALA A 423 9.79 14.26 -8.08
CA ALA A 423 8.47 14.67 -8.54
C ALA A 423 8.46 16.12 -9.05
N ALA A 424 9.11 17.04 -8.33
CA ALA A 424 9.24 18.44 -8.76
C ALA A 424 10.04 18.54 -10.08
N TYR A 425 11.13 17.78 -10.21
CA TYR A 425 11.91 17.72 -11.44
C TYR A 425 11.06 17.22 -12.62
N LEU A 426 10.30 16.14 -12.42
CA LEU A 426 9.41 15.59 -13.44
C LEU A 426 8.32 16.58 -13.85
N VAL A 427 7.71 17.29 -12.89
CA VAL A 427 6.72 18.34 -13.17
C VAL A 427 7.35 19.51 -13.93
N VAL A 428 8.49 20.04 -13.48
CA VAL A 428 9.19 21.15 -14.15
C VAL A 428 9.59 20.76 -15.57
N ARG A 429 10.14 19.56 -15.74
CA ARG A 429 10.53 19.04 -17.04
C ARG A 429 9.32 18.83 -17.95
N ALA A 430 8.24 18.23 -17.43
CA ALA A 430 7.00 18.06 -18.16
C ALA A 430 6.53 19.44 -18.66
N LEU A 431 6.38 20.44 -17.78
CA LEU A 431 6.02 21.82 -18.15
C LEU A 431 7.01 22.49 -19.11
N GLY A 432 8.28 22.06 -19.10
CA GLY A 432 9.33 22.54 -19.98
C GLY A 432 9.29 21.95 -21.40
N SER A 433 8.67 20.79 -21.61
CA SER A 433 8.59 20.14 -22.92
C SER A 433 7.55 20.81 -23.82
N GLN A 434 7.86 21.11 -25.09
CA GLN A 434 6.88 21.70 -26.03
C GLN A 434 5.61 20.86 -26.18
N PRO A 435 5.67 19.52 -26.35
CA PRO A 435 4.47 18.71 -26.47
C PRO A 435 3.55 18.86 -25.27
N LEU A 436 4.11 18.92 -24.05
CA LEU A 436 3.29 19.08 -22.86
C LEU A 436 2.86 20.52 -22.65
N ARG A 437 3.60 21.53 -23.11
CA ARG A 437 3.10 22.92 -23.13
C ARG A 437 1.93 23.06 -24.09
N ASP A 438 1.97 22.41 -25.24
CA ASP A 438 0.89 22.41 -26.22
C ASP A 438 -0.30 21.61 -25.71
N VAL A 439 -0.05 20.47 -25.06
CA VAL A 439 -1.08 19.74 -24.32
C VAL A 439 -1.63 20.61 -23.22
N VAL A 440 -0.83 21.25 -22.37
CA VAL A 440 -1.26 22.10 -21.24
C VAL A 440 -2.06 23.32 -21.71
N ALA A 441 -1.58 24.01 -22.74
CA ALA A 441 -2.21 25.19 -23.33
C ALA A 441 -3.56 24.86 -23.96
N ASN A 442 -3.71 23.64 -24.49
CA ASN A 442 -4.93 23.16 -25.14
C ASN A 442 -5.62 22.02 -24.37
N ALA A 443 -5.22 21.78 -23.11
CA ALA A 443 -5.59 20.56 -22.40
C ALA A 443 -7.03 20.70 -21.97
N SER A 444 -7.85 19.72 -22.39
CA SER A 444 -9.05 19.42 -21.64
C SER A 444 -8.66 19.23 -20.17
N PRO A 445 -9.42 19.74 -19.21
CA PRO A 445 -9.06 19.54 -17.81
C PRO A 445 -9.07 18.08 -17.35
N SER A 446 -9.74 17.16 -18.07
CA SER A 446 -9.50 15.72 -17.93
C SER A 446 -8.03 15.33 -18.19
N THR A 447 -7.38 15.94 -19.18
CA THR A 447 -5.95 15.75 -19.46
C THR A 447 -5.09 16.30 -18.33
N TRP A 448 -5.42 17.48 -17.81
CA TRP A 448 -4.73 18.06 -16.65
C TRP A 448 -4.80 17.16 -15.43
N VAL A 449 -5.95 16.53 -15.18
CA VAL A 449 -6.07 15.62 -14.05
C VAL A 449 -5.39 14.28 -14.32
N ALA A 450 -5.44 13.75 -15.54
CA ALA A 450 -4.68 12.56 -15.88
C ALA A 450 -3.17 12.74 -15.61
N VAL A 451 -2.67 13.96 -15.80
CA VAL A 451 -1.29 14.36 -15.50
C VAL A 451 -1.06 14.64 -14.00
N ALA A 452 -1.93 15.42 -13.36
CA ALA A 452 -1.73 15.87 -11.99
C ALA A 452 -2.05 14.79 -10.96
N ALA A 453 -3.01 13.90 -11.22
CA ALA A 453 -3.47 12.90 -10.25
C ALA A 453 -2.36 11.96 -9.80
N PRO A 454 -1.57 11.35 -10.70
CA PRO A 454 -0.55 10.41 -10.26
C PRO A 454 0.60 11.13 -9.54
N VAL A 455 0.91 12.39 -9.90
CA VAL A 455 1.85 13.23 -9.16
C VAL A 455 1.32 13.49 -7.75
N LEU A 456 0.08 13.96 -7.60
CA LEU A 456 -0.51 14.22 -6.28
C LEU A 456 -0.55 12.95 -5.42
N ILE A 457 -0.91 11.81 -6.00
CA ILE A 457 -0.94 10.51 -5.31
C ILE A 457 0.48 10.08 -4.91
N SER A 458 1.48 10.23 -5.79
CA SER A 458 2.88 9.86 -5.50
C SER A 458 3.50 10.72 -4.40
N LEU A 459 3.02 11.95 -4.21
CA LEU A 459 3.43 12.84 -3.12
C LEU A 459 2.85 12.48 -1.75
N VAL A 460 1.73 11.75 -1.68
CA VAL A 460 1.08 11.44 -0.39
C VAL A 460 1.99 10.63 0.52
N LEU A 461 2.61 9.57 -0.02
CA LEU A 461 3.46 8.68 0.79
C LEU A 461 4.70 9.39 1.38
N PRO A 462 5.52 10.14 0.61
CA PRO A 462 6.65 10.87 1.17
C PRO A 462 6.21 11.95 2.17
N LEU A 463 5.12 12.68 1.89
CA LEU A 463 4.62 13.71 2.80
C LEU A 463 4.08 13.13 4.11
N THR A 464 3.29 12.06 4.04
CA THR A 464 2.78 11.37 5.25
C THR A 464 3.91 10.73 6.04
N THR A 465 4.92 10.15 5.37
CA THR A 465 6.11 9.61 6.04
C THR A 465 6.90 10.70 6.77
N LEU A 466 7.10 11.86 6.13
CA LEU A 466 7.77 13.00 6.74
C LEU A 466 6.97 13.56 7.93
N TRP A 467 5.65 13.70 7.76
CA TRP A 467 4.76 14.17 8.82
C TRP A 467 4.78 13.23 10.03
N LEU A 468 4.72 11.91 9.82
CA LEU A 468 4.86 10.91 10.89
C LEU A 468 6.23 11.01 11.58
N ALA A 469 7.30 11.26 10.82
CA ALA A 469 8.63 11.43 11.39
C ALA A 469 8.75 12.67 12.28
N VAL A 470 8.01 13.74 11.95
CA VAL A 470 7.92 14.96 12.77
C VAL A 470 7.06 14.73 14.00
N LEU A 471 5.88 14.12 13.83
CA LEU A 471 4.94 13.82 14.92
C LEU A 471 5.57 12.93 16.00
N ARG A 472 6.41 11.97 15.59
CA ARG A 472 7.07 11.00 16.47
C ARG A 472 8.49 11.40 16.85
N ARG A 473 8.82 12.70 16.88
CA ARG A 473 10.18 13.19 17.17
C ARG A 473 10.80 12.57 18.42
N ASP A 474 9.99 12.39 19.47
CA ASP A 474 10.44 11.87 20.76
C ASP A 474 10.76 10.36 20.70
N ASP A 475 10.01 9.59 19.91
CA ASP A 475 10.30 8.17 19.62
C ASP A 475 11.63 7.99 18.86
N PHE A 476 12.04 9.00 18.07
CA PHE A 476 13.39 9.02 17.47
C PHE A 476 14.50 9.38 18.48
N ALA A 477 14.19 10.14 19.52
CA ALA A 477 15.15 10.54 20.54
C ALA A 477 15.40 9.42 21.56
N ALA A 478 14.33 8.75 22.02
CA ALA A 478 14.40 7.69 23.03
C ALA A 478 15.32 6.52 22.63
N ALA A 479 15.37 6.15 21.35
CA ALA A 479 16.23 5.06 20.89
C ALA A 479 17.74 5.35 20.93
N ARG A 480 18.17 6.61 21.11
CA ARG A 480 19.61 6.92 21.28
C ARG A 480 20.11 6.63 22.69
N VAL A 481 19.25 6.81 23.69
CA VAL A 481 19.62 6.68 25.11
C VAL A 481 19.91 5.22 25.47
N VAL A 482 19.12 4.30 24.91
CA VAL A 482 19.20 2.86 25.19
C VAL A 482 20.56 2.24 24.82
N ARG A 483 21.22 2.68 23.73
CA ARG A 483 22.53 2.14 23.33
C ARG A 483 23.73 2.73 24.09
N GLY A 484 23.56 3.87 24.76
CA GLY A 484 24.62 4.46 25.58
C GLY A 484 24.80 3.75 26.92
N ALA A 485 23.82 2.95 27.34
CA ALA A 485 23.80 2.29 28.65
C ALA A 485 24.31 0.84 28.63
N VAL A 486 24.59 0.26 27.47
CA VAL A 486 25.18 -1.08 27.36
C VAL A 486 26.69 -0.92 27.18
N PRO A 487 27.51 -1.20 28.21
CA PRO A 487 28.96 -1.15 28.06
C PRO A 487 29.41 -2.15 26.97
N PRO A 488 30.43 -1.81 26.17
CA PRO A 488 30.98 -2.75 25.20
C PRO A 488 31.43 -4.02 25.93
N ALA A 489 30.97 -5.17 25.44
CA ALA A 489 31.32 -6.50 25.96
C ALA A 489 32.78 -6.84 25.68
#